data_AF-A0A7W2FCC7-F1
#
_entry.id   AF-A0A7W2FCC7-F1
#
_cell.length_a   1.000
_cell.length_b   1.000
_cell.length_c   1.000
_cell.angle_alpha   90.00
_cell.angle_beta   90.00
_cell.angle_gamma   90.00
#
_symmetry.space_group_name_H-M   'P 1'
#
loop_
_entity.id
_entity.type
_entity.pdbx_description
1 polymer ?
#
loop_
_entity_poly.entity_id
_entity_poly.type
_entity_poly.pdbx_seq_one_letter_code
_entity_poly.pdbx_strand_id
1 'polypeptide(L)' 'MDFEKYNRLIAAINDQLETIADMTQAQALTGCANEDNPLFKAAMREHKRLTDAAAKLNDQALRALGINQ' A
#
# COMPACT_ATOMS: atom_id res chain seq x y z
N MET A 1 -0.24 14.77 13.82
CA MET A 1 -0.26 14.76 12.35
C MET A 1 -1.45 15.60 11.93
N ASP A 2 -1.28 16.55 11.01
CA ASP A 2 -2.40 17.32 10.48
C ASP A 2 -3.06 16.60 9.27
N PHE A 3 -4.25 17.05 8.92
CA PHE A 3 -5.07 16.46 7.87
C PHE A 3 -4.43 16.56 6.48
N GLU A 4 -3.74 17.66 6.17
CA GLU A 4 -3.07 17.85 4.88
C GLU A 4 -1.89 16.89 4.70
N LYS A 5 -1.09 16.73 5.75
CA LYS A 5 0.03 15.78 5.78
C LYS A 5 -0.46 14.34 5.68
N TYR A 6 -1.54 14.00 6.38
CA TYR A 6 -2.18 12.69 6.24
C TYR A 6 -2.62 12.44 4.79
N ASN A 7 -3.38 13.36 4.20
CA ASN A 7 -3.89 13.22 2.83
C ASN A 7 -2.77 13.07 1.80
N ARG A 8 -1.69 13.85 1.94
CA ARG A 8 -0.53 13.73 1.05
C ARG A 8 0.14 12.36 1.15
N LEU A 9 0.31 11.86 2.38
CA LEU A 9 0.98 10.59 2.62
C LEU A 9 0.12 9.40 2.17
N ILE A 10 -1.19 9.43 2.45
CA ILE A 10 -2.08 8.33 2.04
C ILE A 10 -2.28 8.32 0.52
N ALA A 11 -2.35 9.48 -0.15
CA ALA A 11 -2.40 9.55 -1.60
C ALA A 11 -1.15 8.92 -2.24
N ALA A 12 0.05 9.29 -1.76
CA ALA A 12 1.29 8.71 -2.24
C ALA A 12 1.41 7.19 -2.01
N ILE A 13 0.79 6.66 -0.95
CA ILE A 13 0.71 5.20 -0.72
C ILE A 13 -0.28 4.56 -1.71
N ASN A 14 -1.42 5.19 -1.95
CA ASN A 14 -2.43 4.68 -2.89
C ASN A 14 -1.89 4.63 -4.32
N ASP A 15 -1.16 5.66 -4.78
CA ASP A 15 -0.54 5.68 -6.12
C ASP A 15 0.45 4.50 -6.30
N GLN A 16 1.21 4.17 -5.25
CA GLN A 16 2.13 3.03 -5.28
C GLN A 16 1.38 1.69 -5.25
N LEU A 17 0.28 1.60 -4.51
CA LEU A 17 -0.57 0.40 -4.49
C LEU A 17 -1.24 0.17 -5.85
N GLU A 18 -1.68 1.23 -6.53
CA GLU A 18 -2.24 1.17 -7.89
C GLU A 18 -1.20 0.66 -8.89
N THR A 19 0.03 1.19 -8.82
CA THR A 19 1.15 0.70 -9.66
C THR A 19 1.40 -0.80 -9.46
N ILE A 20 1.34 -1.28 -8.22
CA ILE A 20 1.52 -2.71 -7.92
C ILE A 20 0.32 -3.53 -8.42
N ALA A 21 -0.91 -3.01 -8.31
CA ALA A 21 -2.10 -3.65 -8.82
C ALA A 21 -2.00 -3.86 -10.34
N ASP A 22 -1.58 -2.84 -11.10
CA ASP A 22 -1.37 -2.93 -12.54
C ASP A 22 -0.32 -3.97 -12.91
N MET A 23 0.82 -3.95 -12.20
CA MET A 23 1.90 -4.93 -12.42
C MET A 23 1.43 -6.36 -12.15
N THR A 24 0.75 -6.60 -11.03
CA THR A 24 0.28 -7.93 -10.64
C THR A 24 -0.87 -8.41 -11.52
N GLN A 25 -1.73 -7.50 -12.00
CA GLN A 25 -2.76 -7.80 -12.99
C GLN A 25 -2.14 -8.25 -14.31
N ALA A 26 -1.13 -7.54 -14.82
CA ALA A 26 -0.41 -7.95 -16.03
C ALA A 26 0.28 -9.31 -15.85
N GLN A 27 0.84 -9.57 -14.67
CA GLN A 27 1.45 -10.88 -14.34
C GLN A 27 0.40 -12.00 -14.26
N ALA A 28 -0.80 -11.71 -13.76
CA ALA A 28 -1.90 -12.67 -13.72
C ALA A 28 -2.39 -13.01 -15.14
N LEU A 29 -2.57 -12.00 -16.00
CA LEU A 29 -2.98 -12.18 -17.40
C LEU A 29 -1.97 -12.99 -18.22
N THR A 30 -0.68 -12.87 -17.90
CA THR A 30 0.40 -13.62 -18.57
C THR A 30 0.71 -14.97 -17.90
N GLY A 31 0.01 -15.32 -16.81
CA GLY A 31 0.21 -16.57 -16.07
C GLY A 31 1.50 -16.64 -15.26
N CYS A 32 2.22 -15.52 -15.08
CA CYS A 32 3.46 -15.46 -14.31
C CYS A 32 3.29 -14.92 -12.88
N ALA A 33 2.06 -14.71 -12.42
CA ALA A 33 1.74 -14.38 -11.03
C ALA A 33 1.85 -15.62 -10.12
N ASN A 34 3.07 -15.99 -9.74
CA ASN A 34 3.33 -17.12 -8.85
C ASN A 34 4.54 -16.88 -7.94
N GLU A 35 4.70 -17.74 -6.92
CA GLU A 35 5.72 -17.61 -5.88
C GLU A 35 7.16 -17.79 -6.39
N ASP A 36 7.32 -18.44 -7.54
CA ASP A 36 8.60 -18.68 -8.21
C ASP A 36 9.03 -17.47 -9.06
N ASN A 37 8.10 -16.56 -9.39
CA ASN A 37 8.41 -15.31 -10.07
C ASN A 37 8.95 -14.27 -9.06
N PRO A 38 10.25 -13.92 -9.11
CA PRO A 38 10.85 -12.99 -8.17
C PRO A 38 10.23 -11.58 -8.26
N LEU A 39 9.73 -11.18 -9.44
CA LEU A 39 9.08 -9.89 -9.63
C LEU A 39 7.70 -9.86 -8.96
N PHE A 40 6.91 -10.93 -9.11
CA PHE A 40 5.62 -11.06 -8.42
C PHE A 40 5.82 -11.08 -6.91
N LYS A 41 6.78 -11.87 -6.41
CA LYS A 41 7.11 -11.93 -4.98
C LYS A 41 7.57 -10.59 -4.43
N ALA A 42 8.37 -9.83 -5.19
CA ALA A 42 8.77 -8.48 -4.81
C ALA A 42 7.56 -7.52 -4.76
N ALA A 43 6.70 -7.57 -5.78
CA ALA A 43 5.47 -6.77 -5.82
C ALA A 43 4.55 -7.05 -4.63
N MET A 44 4.35 -8.32 -4.27
CA MET A 44 3.53 -8.70 -3.11
C MET A 44 4.15 -8.30 -1.76
N ARG A 45 5.48 -8.35 -1.63
CA ARG A 45 6.17 -7.85 -0.44
C ARG A 45 5.98 -6.33 -0.29
N GLU A 46 6.10 -5.61 -1.39
CA GLU A 46 5.93 -4.17 -1.39
C GLU A 46 4.48 -3.77 -1.12
N HIS A 47 3.51 -4.49 -1.71
CA HIS A 47 2.09 -4.35 -1.38
C HIS A 47 1.88 -4.46 0.13
N LYS A 48 2.39 -5.54 0.75
CA LYS A 48 2.28 -5.72 2.21
C LYS A 48 2.91 -4.56 2.98
N ARG A 49 4.10 -4.10 2.59
CA ARG A 49 4.79 -2.98 3.24
C ARG A 49 3.95 -1.71 3.20
N LEU A 50 3.33 -1.42 2.06
CA LEU A 50 2.48 -0.24 1.86
C LEU A 50 1.17 -0.34 2.62
N THR A 51 0.50 -1.51 2.63
CA THR A 51 -0.69 -1.73 3.45
C THR A 51 -0.40 -1.55 4.93
N ASP A 52 0.72 -2.11 5.43
CA ASP A 52 1.13 -1.94 6.83
C ASP A 52 1.46 -0.47 7.15
N ALA A 53 2.04 0.27 6.18
CA ALA A 53 2.31 1.71 6.32
C ALA A 53 1.02 2.54 6.35
N ALA A 54 0.04 2.25 5.48
CA ALA A 54 -1.26 2.90 5.46
C ALA A 54 -2.01 2.68 6.79
N ALA A 55 -2.02 1.44 7.30
CA ALA A 55 -2.64 1.13 8.59
C ALA A 55 -2.01 1.95 9.73
N LYS A 56 -0.67 2.01 9.80
CA LYS A 56 0.04 2.84 10.79
C LYS A 56 -0.25 4.32 10.64
N LEU A 57 -0.35 4.82 9.40
CA LEU A 57 -0.67 6.22 9.12
C LEU A 57 -2.08 6.55 9.61
N ASN A 58 -3.06 5.68 9.33
CA ASN A 58 -4.44 5.82 9.79
C ASN A 58 -4.52 5.82 11.32
N ASP A 59 -3.82 4.89 11.99
CA ASP A 59 -3.77 4.85 13.46
C ASP A 59 -3.22 6.15 14.05
N GLN A 60 -2.16 6.70 13.45
CA GLN A 60 -1.59 7.97 13.89
C GLN A 60 -2.55 9.15 13.66
N ALA A 61 -3.31 9.14 12.56
CA ALA A 61 -4.32 10.15 12.28
C ALA A 61 -5.50 10.06 13.27
N LEU A 62 -6.03 8.87 13.53
CA LEU A 62 -7.10 8.65 14.50
C LEU A 62 -6.70 9.08 15.91
N ARG A 63 -5.47 8.77 16.33
CA ARG A 63 -4.92 9.26 17.61
C ARG A 63 -4.80 10.78 17.65
N ALA A 64 -4.37 11.41 16.55
CA ALA A 64 -4.26 12.87 16.47
C ALA A 64 -5.63 13.56 16.51
N LEU A 65 -6.69 12.89 16.05
CA LEU A 65 -8.07 13.38 16.09
C LEU A 65 -8.79 13.04 17.41
N GLY A 66 -8.15 12.28 18.31
CA GLY A 66 -8.76 11.88 19.59
C GLY A 66 -9.88 10.83 19.45
N ILE A 67 -9.94 10.12 18.32
CA ILE A 67 -11.01 9.14 18.02
C ILE A 67 -10.70 7.74 18.59
N ASN A 68 -9.44 7.47 18.94
CA ASN A 68 -9.04 6.25 19.67
C ASN A 68 -8.60 6.62 21.10
N GLN A 69 -9.51 6.47 22.07
CA GLN A 69 -9.21 6.33 23.51
C GLN A 69 -9.65 4.96 23.98
#